data_AF-A0A212EH08-F1
#
_entry.id   AF-A0A212EH08-F1
#
_cell.length_a   1.000
_cell.length_b   1.000
_cell.length_c   1.000
_cell.angle_alpha   90.00
_cell.angle_beta   90.00
_cell.angle_gamma   90.00
#
_symmetry.space_group_name_H-M   'P 1'
#
loop_
_entity.id
_entity.type
_entity.pdbx_description
1 polymer ?
#
loop_
_entity_poly.entity_id
_entity_poly.type
_entity_poly.pdbx_seq_one_letter_code
_entity_poly.pdbx_strand_id
1 'polypeptide(L)'
;MLSRREKLLVQPRQDRRYQDHRKKVCRSRPAVDCSRPEPRPHVRVKAARGRRESERAARLLDDNYRLLQRLAHVMSVNRLDNRWDKPMPKYALTPHVPRGRLAHD
;
A
#
# COMPACT_ATOMS: atom_id res chain seq x y z
N MET A 1 18.26 -5.11 69.83
CA MET A 1 17.78 -6.48 69.53
C MET A 1 16.33 -6.58 69.99
N LEU A 2 15.44 -7.14 69.16
CA LEU A 2 14.03 -7.33 69.54
C LEU A 2 13.91 -8.18 70.80
N SER A 3 13.03 -7.76 71.71
CA SER A 3 12.71 -8.51 72.93
C SER A 3 12.10 -9.87 72.58
N ARG A 4 12.28 -10.88 73.44
CA ARG A 4 11.70 -12.22 73.27
C ARG A 4 10.19 -12.18 73.05
N ARG A 5 9.51 -11.23 73.73
CA ARG A 5 8.07 -10.99 73.57
C ARG A 5 7.72 -10.44 72.19
N GLU A 6 8.52 -9.55 71.64
CA GLU A 6 8.30 -8.97 70.31
C GLU A 6 8.53 -10.00 69.20
N LYS A 7 9.57 -10.84 69.33
CA LYS A 7 9.84 -11.93 68.40
C LYS A 7 8.71 -12.96 68.34
N LEU A 8 8.03 -13.22 69.47
CA LEU A 8 6.97 -14.22 69.54
C LEU A 8 5.59 -13.66 69.17
N LEU A 9 5.28 -12.42 69.55
CA LEU A 9 3.94 -11.86 69.40
C LEU A 9 3.79 -10.91 68.20
N VAL A 10 4.85 -10.17 67.86
CA VAL A 10 4.78 -9.08 66.87
C VAL A 10 5.35 -9.51 65.53
N GLN A 11 6.52 -10.14 65.55
CA GLN A 11 7.25 -10.53 64.33
C GLN A 11 6.45 -11.46 63.39
N PRO A 12 5.77 -12.52 63.85
CA PRO A 12 5.03 -13.42 62.95
C PRO A 12 3.90 -12.70 62.20
N ARG A 13 3.27 -11.73 62.86
CA ARG A 13 2.21 -10.91 62.25
C ARG A 13 2.76 -9.96 61.20
N GLN A 14 3.93 -9.37 61.46
CA GLN A 14 4.62 -8.50 60.50
C GLN A 14 5.09 -9.30 59.29
N ASP A 15 5.70 -10.47 59.51
CA ASP A 15 6.16 -11.36 58.45
C ASP A 15 5.00 -11.82 57.56
N ARG A 16 3.86 -12.18 58.15
CA ARG A 16 2.66 -12.54 57.38
C ARG A 16 2.13 -11.37 56.55
N ARG A 17 2.04 -10.17 57.13
CA ARG A 17 1.64 -8.95 56.38
C ARG A 17 2.59 -8.66 55.23
N TYR A 18 3.89 -8.81 55.45
CA TYR A 18 4.90 -8.61 54.43
C TYR A 18 4.78 -9.63 53.29
N GLN A 19 4.60 -10.91 53.61
CA GLN A 19 4.37 -11.96 52.63
C GLN A 19 3.09 -11.71 51.82
N ASP A 20 2.00 -11.30 52.47
CA ASP A 20 0.74 -10.99 51.79
C ASP A 20 0.88 -9.77 50.87
N HIS A 21 1.61 -8.74 51.30
CA HIS A 21 1.94 -7.58 50.46
C HIS A 21 2.75 -8.00 49.22
N ARG A 22 3.81 -8.79 49.40
CA ARG A 22 4.63 -9.30 48.29
C ARG A 22 3.82 -10.12 47.30
N LYS A 23 2.88 -10.96 47.79
CA LYS A 23 1.94 -11.69 46.93
C LYS A 23 1.03 -10.75 46.13
N LYS A 24 0.53 -9.67 46.74
CA LYS A 24 -0.29 -8.65 46.05
C LYS A 24 0.51 -7.92 44.96
N VAL A 25 1.73 -7.50 45.26
CA VAL A 25 2.62 -6.83 44.30
C VAL A 25 3.00 -7.78 43.16
N CYS A 26 3.32 -9.04 43.44
CA CYS A 26 3.64 -10.02 42.40
C CYS A 26 2.44 -10.30 41.47
N ARG A 27 1.22 -10.27 42.01
CA ARG A 27 -0.02 -10.48 41.25
C ARG A 27 -0.57 -9.22 40.60
N SER A 28 -0.02 -8.04 40.89
CA SER A 28 -0.54 -6.81 40.30
C SER A 28 -0.24 -6.79 38.81
N ARG A 29 -1.28 -6.58 38.01
CA ARG A 29 -1.19 -6.37 36.56
C ARG A 29 -1.23 -4.87 36.25
N PRO A 30 -0.69 -4.42 35.10
CA PRO A 30 -0.89 -3.06 34.63
C PRO A 30 -2.37 -2.69 34.59
N ALA A 31 -2.70 -1.46 35.00
CA ALA A 31 -4.09 -0.97 34.97
C ALA A 31 -4.63 -0.81 33.54
N VAL A 32 -3.72 -0.62 32.59
CA VAL A 32 -4.02 -0.48 31.17
C VAL A 32 -3.40 -1.65 30.43
N ASP A 33 -4.18 -2.28 29.55
CA ASP A 33 -3.65 -3.26 28.63
C ASP A 33 -2.77 -2.55 27.58
N CYS A 34 -1.47 -2.82 27.63
CA CYS A 34 -0.50 -2.33 26.66
C CYS A 34 -0.24 -3.34 25.52
N SER A 35 -1.06 -4.40 25.42
CA SER A 35 -0.93 -5.38 24.35
C SER A 35 -1.21 -4.76 22.99
N ARG A 36 -0.55 -5.28 21.96
CA ARG A 36 -0.82 -4.87 20.58
C ARG A 36 -2.20 -5.39 20.19
N PRO A 37 -3.08 -4.55 19.61
CA PRO A 37 -4.35 -5.03 19.11
C PRO A 37 -4.14 -6.07 18.00
N GLU A 38 -5.07 -7.03 17.92
CA GLU A 38 -5.04 -8.08 16.91
C GLU A 38 -4.90 -7.51 15.49
N PRO A 39 -4.02 -8.08 14.64
CA PRO A 39 -3.83 -7.62 13.28
C PRO A 39 -5.14 -7.71 12.49
N ARG A 40 -5.66 -6.56 12.04
CA ARG A 40 -6.87 -6.50 11.23
C ARG A 40 -6.50 -6.65 9.75
N PRO A 41 -6.82 -7.77 9.08
CA PRO A 41 -6.45 -7.99 7.67
C PRO A 41 -7.06 -6.96 6.74
N HIS A 42 -8.27 -6.45 7.05
CA HIS A 42 -8.93 -5.38 6.29
C HIS A 42 -8.20 -4.03 6.33
N VAL A 43 -7.35 -3.78 7.33
CA VAL A 43 -6.52 -2.56 7.42
C VAL A 43 -5.26 -2.70 6.54
N ARG A 44 -4.80 -3.93 6.31
CA ARG A 44 -3.56 -4.22 5.57
C ARG A 44 -3.77 -4.25 4.06
N VAL A 45 -4.98 -4.59 3.60
CA VAL A 45 -5.24 -4.87 2.18
C VAL A 45 -6.15 -3.82 1.56
N LYS A 46 -5.63 -3.05 0.61
CA LYS A 46 -6.42 -2.13 -0.23
C LYS A 46 -7.11 -2.90 -1.36
N ALA A 47 -8.05 -3.79 -1.02
CA ALA A 47 -8.68 -4.71 -1.97
C ALA A 47 -9.34 -4.00 -3.18
N ALA A 48 -10.02 -2.87 -2.94
CA ALA A 48 -10.62 -2.07 -4.01
C ALA A 48 -9.58 -1.48 -4.99
N ARG A 49 -8.40 -1.10 -4.48
CA ARG A 49 -7.30 -0.63 -5.32
C ARG A 49 -6.77 -1.77 -6.20
N GLY A 50 -6.60 -2.96 -5.63
CA GLY A 50 -6.16 -4.14 -6.37
C GLY A 50 -7.11 -4.49 -7.51
N ARG A 51 -8.43 -4.52 -7.24
CA ARG A 51 -9.46 -4.78 -8.25
C ARG A 51 -9.44 -3.76 -9.39
N ARG A 52 -9.35 -2.46 -9.06
CA ARG A 52 -9.27 -1.39 -10.06
C ARG A 52 -8.05 -1.52 -10.97
N GLU A 53 -6.90 -1.86 -10.41
CA GLU A 53 -5.67 -2.04 -11.20
C GLU A 53 -5.77 -3.25 -12.13
N SER A 54 -6.33 -4.38 -11.65
CA SER A 54 -6.55 -5.55 -12.49
C SER A 54 -7.52 -5.28 -13.64
N GLU A 55 -8.60 -4.54 -13.38
CA GLU A 55 -9.57 -4.16 -14.42
C GLU A 55 -8.94 -3.21 -15.44
N ARG A 56 -8.13 -2.25 -14.99
CA ARG A 56 -7.38 -1.35 -15.88
C ARG A 56 -6.42 -2.13 -16.78
N ALA A 57 -5.64 -3.04 -16.20
CA ALA A 57 -4.68 -3.86 -16.95
C ALA A 57 -5.39 -4.75 -17.98
N ALA A 58 -6.52 -5.36 -17.62
CA ALA A 58 -7.32 -6.16 -18.53
C ALA A 58 -7.85 -5.34 -19.72
N ARG A 59 -8.35 -4.13 -19.47
CA ARG A 59 -8.79 -3.21 -20.55
C ARG A 59 -7.65 -2.83 -21.48
N LEU A 60 -6.49 -2.49 -20.93
CA LEU A 60 -5.30 -2.13 -21.72
C LEU A 60 -4.86 -3.28 -22.63
N LEU A 61 -4.91 -4.52 -22.13
CA LEU A 61 -4.57 -5.70 -22.92
C LEU A 61 -5.56 -5.94 -24.06
N ASP A 62 -6.86 -5.81 -23.81
CA ASP A 62 -7.89 -5.95 -24.85
C ASP A 62 -7.76 -4.85 -25.91
N ASP A 63 -7.53 -3.60 -25.50
CA ASP A 63 -7.30 -2.48 -26.42
C ASP A 63 -6.04 -2.68 -27.28
N ASN A 64 -4.94 -3.14 -26.68
CA ASN A 64 -3.70 -3.46 -27.41
C ASN A 64 -3.91 -4.59 -28.41
N TYR A 65 -4.63 -5.63 -28.02
CA TYR A 65 -4.94 -6.74 -28.92
C TYR A 65 -5.78 -6.29 -30.12
N ARG A 66 -6.84 -5.51 -29.87
CA ARG A 66 -7.68 -4.93 -30.94
C ARG A 66 -6.89 -4.02 -31.86
N LEU A 67 -5.98 -3.21 -31.32
CA LEU A 67 -5.10 -2.36 -32.11
C LEU A 67 -4.19 -3.19 -33.01
N LEU A 68 -3.56 -4.23 -32.47
CA LEU A 68 -2.70 -5.14 -33.24
C LEU A 68 -3.48 -5.85 -34.36
N GLN A 69 -4.70 -6.33 -34.09
CA GLN A 69 -5.55 -6.92 -35.12
C GLN A 69 -5.86 -5.94 -36.25
N ARG A 70 -6.20 -4.68 -35.92
CA ARG A 70 -6.47 -3.63 -36.91
C ARG A 70 -5.23 -3.30 -37.73
N LEU A 71 -4.08 -3.15 -37.08
CA LEU A 71 -2.81 -2.89 -37.75
C LEU A 71 -2.43 -4.04 -38.69
N ALA A 72 -2.55 -5.29 -38.23
CA ALA A 72 -2.29 -6.46 -39.05
C ALA A 72 -3.20 -6.50 -40.30
N HIS A 73 -4.47 -6.13 -40.16
CA HIS A 73 -5.39 -6.04 -41.29
C HIS A 73 -4.99 -4.91 -42.27
N VAL A 74 -4.65 -3.73 -41.77
CA VAL A 74 -4.21 -2.60 -42.62
C VAL A 74 -2.91 -2.96 -43.35
N MET A 75 -1.98 -3.63 -42.67
CA MET A 75 -0.70 -4.05 -43.26
C MET A 75 -0.88 -5.17 -44.28
N SER A 76 -1.83 -6.09 -44.09
CA SER A 76 -2.08 -7.19 -45.04
C SER A 76 -2.84 -6.72 -46.27
N VAL A 77 -3.72 -5.72 -46.11
CA VAL A 77 -4.50 -5.15 -47.20
C VAL A 77 -3.73 -3.97 -47.82
N ASN A 78 -2.83 -4.28 -48.76
CA ASN A 78 -2.12 -3.25 -49.54
C ASN A 78 -3.05 -2.64 -50.61
N ARG A 79 -4.10 -1.94 -50.15
CA ARG A 79 -5.17 -1.35 -50.98
C ARG A 79 -4.73 -0.11 -51.75
N LEU A 80 -3.64 0.51 -51.34
CA LEU A 80 -3.00 1.64 -52.00
C LEU A 80 -1.58 1.22 -52.33
N ASP A 81 -1.14 1.42 -53.57
CA ASP A 81 0.27 1.30 -53.90
C ASP A 81 1.02 2.40 -53.14
N ASN A 82 1.57 2.06 -51.98
CA ASN A 82 2.45 2.94 -51.19
C ASN A 82 3.85 3.10 -51.85
N ARG A 83 3.93 2.90 -53.18
CA ARG A 83 5.12 3.16 -53.97
C ARG A 83 5.13 4.62 -54.36
N TRP A 84 6.11 5.34 -53.85
CA TRP A 84 6.37 6.72 -54.21
C TRP A 84 7.23 6.73 -55.49
N ASP A 85 6.61 6.88 -56.65
CA ASP A 85 7.36 7.02 -57.93
C ASP A 85 8.12 8.36 -58.00
N LYS A 86 7.72 9.33 -57.17
CA LYS A 86 8.34 10.65 -57.04
C LYS A 86 8.72 10.89 -55.58
N PRO A 87 9.88 11.52 -55.29
CA PRO A 87 10.30 11.77 -53.91
C PRO A 87 9.30 12.67 -53.18
N MET A 88 9.12 12.40 -51.88
CA MET A 88 8.16 13.12 -51.04
C MET A 88 8.47 14.64 -51.04
N PRO A 89 7.48 15.51 -51.28
CA PRO A 89 7.72 16.95 -51.34
C PRO A 89 8.20 17.51 -49.99
N LYS A 90 9.19 18.41 -50.02
CA LYS A 90 9.82 18.97 -48.81
C LYS A 90 8.85 19.68 -47.86
N TYR A 91 7.74 20.22 -48.39
CA TYR A 91 6.71 20.89 -47.59
C TYR A 91 5.86 19.92 -46.75
N ALA A 92 5.88 18.62 -47.03
CA ALA A 92 5.18 17.61 -46.22
C ALA A 92 6.00 17.16 -45.00
N LEU A 93 7.31 17.45 -44.99
CA LEU A 93 8.22 17.12 -43.89
C LEU A 93 8.27 18.20 -42.81
N THR A 94 7.70 19.38 -43.05
CA THR A 94 7.68 20.43 -42.04
C THR A 94 6.64 20.10 -40.97
N PRO A 95 7.04 19.95 -39.69
CA PRO A 95 6.10 19.70 -38.61
C PRO A 95 5.06 20.83 -38.57
N HIS A 96 3.79 20.46 -38.53
CA HIS A 96 2.69 21.40 -38.39
C HIS A 96 2.80 22.09 -37.02
N VAL A 97 3.39 23.29 -36.98
CA VAL A 97 3.40 24.14 -35.79
C VAL A 97 1.97 24.68 -35.62
N PRO A 98 1.25 24.34 -34.53
CA PRO A 98 -0.08 24.89 -34.30
C PRO A 98 0.02 26.40 -34.13
N ARG A 99 -0.67 27.16 -34.99
CA ARG A 99 -0.81 28.62 -34.87
C ARG A 99 -1.62 28.92 -33.61
N GLY A 100 -0.97 29.18 -32.48
CA GLY A 100 -1.71 29.47 -31.26
C GLY A 100 -0.93 29.55 -29.95
N ARG A 101 0.34 29.95 -29.99
CA ARG A 101 1.05 30.34 -28.77
C ARG A 101 1.80 31.65 -29.02
N LEU A 102 1.03 32.73 -29.16
CA LEU A 102 1.54 34.07 -28.92
C LEU A 102 1.78 34.16 -27.42
N ALA A 103 3.04 34.14 -27.03
CA ALA A 103 3.45 34.55 -25.71
C ALA A 103 3.04 36.01 -25.54
N HIS A 104 2.20 36.29 -24.56
CA HIS A 104 2.09 37.62 -24.00
C HIS A 104 3.24 37.75 -23.00
N ASP A 105 4.20 38.60 -23.34
CA ASP A 105 5.15 39.21 -22.40
C ASP A 105 4.42 40.24 -21.52
#